data_AF-A0A9D8ENH5-F1
#
_entry.id   AF-A0A9D8ENH5-F1
#
_cell.length_a   1.000
_cell.length_b   1.000
_cell.length_c   1.000
_cell.angle_alpha   90.00
_cell.angle_beta   90.00
_cell.angle_gamma   90.00
#
_symmetry.space_group_name_H-M   'P 1'
#
loop_
_entity.id
_entity.type
_entity.pdbx_description
1 polymer ?
#
loop_
_entity_poly.entity_id
_entity_poly.type
_entity_poly.pdbx_seq_one_letter_code
_entity_poly.pdbx_strand_id
1 'polypeptide(L)' 'MAEEKKKKLSMIVFSGDMDKLMAAYIIATGAAASDMEVTMFFTFWG' A
#
# COMPACT_ATOMS: atom_id res chain seq x y z
N MET A 1 18.15 -17.02 16.42
CA MET A 1 17.97 -15.59 16.13
C MET A 1 16.51 -15.42 15.79
N ALA A 2 15.76 -14.61 16.55
CA ALA A 2 14.35 -14.38 16.24
C ALA A 2 14.28 -13.64 14.90
N GLU A 3 13.56 -14.20 13.93
CA GLU A 3 13.34 -13.56 12.63
C GLU A 3 12.54 -12.28 12.88
N GLU A 4 13.15 -11.12 12.60
CA GLU A 4 12.49 -9.84 12.75
C GLU A 4 11.42 -9.74 11.65
N LYS A 5 10.14 -9.86 12.04
CA LYS A 5 9.04 -9.84 11.08
C LYS A 5 9.03 -8.50 10.33
N LYS A 6 9.13 -8.55 9.00
CA LYS A 6 8.90 -7.38 8.15
C LYS A 6 7.56 -6.75 8.47
N LYS A 7 7.57 -5.42 8.64
CA LYS A 7 6.35 -4.62 8.80
C LYS A 7 5.52 -4.73 7.52
N LYS A 8 4.20 -4.77 7.65
CA LYS A 8 3.28 -4.94 6.51
C LYS A 8 2.30 -3.79 6.41
N LEU A 9 2.00 -3.38 5.18
CA LEU A 9 0.94 -2.44 4.84
C LEU A 9 -0.07 -3.18 3.94
N SER A 10 -1.33 -3.24 4.35
CA SER A 10 -2.41 -3.76 3.52
C SER A 10 -3.48 -2.70 3.38
N MET A 11 -3.88 -2.38 2.15
CA MET A 11 -4.91 -1.38 1.88
C MET A 11 -5.86 -1.82 0.76
N ILE A 12 -7.10 -1.38 0.90
CA ILE A 12 -8.11 -1.47 -0.16
C ILE A 12 -8.14 -0.13 -0.87
N VAL A 13 -7.97 -0.16 -2.18
CA VAL A 13 -8.26 0.98 -3.06
C VAL A 13 -9.67 0.71 -3.59
N PHE A 14 -10.57 1.67 -3.37
CA PHE A 14 -11.98 1.57 -3.81
C PHE A 14 -12.35 2.64 -4.86
N SER A 15 -11.59 3.73 -4.93
CA SER A 15 -11.91 4.92 -5.71
C SER A 15 -10.83 5.17 -6.76
N GLY A 16 -11.28 5.30 -8.01
CA GLY A 16 -10.44 5.64 -9.16
C GLY A 16 -10.26 7.14 -9.39
N ASP A 17 -10.68 7.99 -8.45
CA ASP A 17 -10.42 9.43 -8.55
C ASP A 17 -8.91 9.66 -8.52
N MET A 18 -8.40 10.47 -9.45
CA MET A 18 -6.96 10.60 -9.70
C MET A 18 -6.17 11.00 -8.45
N ASP A 19 -6.70 11.93 -7.65
CA ASP A 19 -6.09 12.40 -6.40
C ASP A 19 -5.98 11.27 -5.35
N LYS A 20 -7.01 10.42 -5.24
CA LYS A 20 -7.03 9.28 -4.32
C LYS A 20 -6.11 8.16 -4.76
N LEU A 21 -6.07 7.86 -6.06
CA LEU A 21 -5.11 6.91 -6.63
C LEU A 21 -3.68 7.39 -6.39
N MET A 22 -3.39 8.66 -6.66
CA MET A 22 -2.07 9.23 -6.39
C MET A 22 -1.69 9.14 -4.91
N ALA A 23 -2.62 9.45 -4.00
CA ALA A 23 -2.39 9.31 -2.57
C ALA A 23 -2.09 7.85 -2.17
N ALA A 24 -2.87 6.88 -2.67
CA ALA A 24 -2.66 5.46 -2.40
C ALA A 24 -1.26 5.00 -2.86
N TYR A 25 -0.84 5.41 -4.06
CA TYR A 25 0.50 5.10 -4.58
C TYR A 25 1.63 5.78 -3.81
N ILE A 26 1.45 7.03 -3.37
CA ILE A 26 2.46 7.72 -2.53
C ILE A 26 2.67 6.96 -1.23
N ILE A 27 1.59 6.52 -0.57
CA ILE A 27 1.68 5.75 0.67
C ILE A 27 2.33 4.38 0.41
N ALA A 28 1.90 3.67 -0.64
CA ALA A 28 2.43 2.36 -0.99
C ALA A 28 3.93 2.40 -1.31
N THR A 29 4.36 3.39 -2.09
CA THR A 29 5.77 3.57 -2.46
C THR A 29 6.63 3.99 -1.26
N GLY A 30 6.13 4.87 -0.39
CA GLY A 30 6.82 5.23 0.86
C GLY A 30 6.99 4.03 1.81
N ALA A 31 5.97 3.19 1.93
CA ALA A 31 6.03 1.96 2.72
C ALA A 31 7.00 0.93 2.11
N ALA A 32 6.95 0.74 0.79
CA ALA A 32 7.87 -0.15 0.09
C ALA A 32 9.33 0.32 0.23
N ALA A 33 9.58 1.63 0.15
CA ALA A 33 10.91 2.21 0.40
C ALA A 33 11.39 2.07 1.85
N SER A 34 10.47 1.86 2.80
CA SER A 34 10.75 1.63 4.23
C SER A 34 10.88 0.14 4.57
N ASP A 35 11.17 -0.72 3.59
CA ASP A 35 11.28 -2.18 3.68
C ASP A 35 10.01 -2.88 4.22
N MET A 36 8.83 -2.27 4.02
CA MET A 36 7.57 -2.89 4.35
C MET A 36 7.05 -3.78 3.21
N GLU A 37 6.41 -4.89 3.56
CA GLU A 37 5.64 -5.70 2.61
C GLU A 37 4.29 -5.00 2.32
N VAL A 38 4.07 -4.61 1.08
CA VAL A 38 2.88 -3.83 0.68
C VAL A 38 1.93 -4.71 -0.13
N THR A 39 0.67 -4.77 0.31
CA THR A 39 -0.43 -5.42 -0.40
C THR A 39 -1.51 -4.38 -0.69
N MET A 40 -1.80 -4.18 -1.98
CA MET A 40 -2.89 -3.31 -2.42
C MET A 40 -3.97 -4.17 -3.08
N PHE A 41 -5.20 -4.07 -2.58
CA PHE A 41 -6.36 -4.72 -3.17
C PHE A 41 -7.23 -3.67 -3.86
N PHE A 42 -7.23 -3.69 -5.19
CA PHE A 42 -8.02 -2.79 -6.02
C PHE A 42 -9.40 -3.39 -6.30
N THR A 43 -10.46 -2.61 -6.11
CA THR A 43 -11.84 -3.07 -6.27
C THR A 43 -12.81 -1.94 -6.61
N PHE A 44 -13.97 -2.31 -7.15
CA PHE A 44 -15.01 -1.39 -7.66
C PHE A 44 -14.46 -0.38 -8.67
N TRP A 45 -14.26 0.87 -8.26
CA TRP A 45 -13.85 1.96 -9.14
C TRP A 45 -12.33 2.17 -9.15
N GLY A 46 -11.59 1.41 -8.35
CA GLY A 46 -10.13 1.46 -8.28
C GLY A 46 -9.66 1.11 -6.90
#